data_AF-A0A5B1C858-F1
#
_entry.id   AF-A0A5B1C858-F1
#
_cell.length_a   1.000
_cell.length_b   1.000
_cell.length_c   1.000
_cell.angle_alpha   90.00
_cell.angle_beta   90.00
_cell.angle_gamma   90.00
#
_symmetry.space_group_name_H-M   'P 1'
#
loop_
_entity.id
_entity.type
_entity.pdbx_description
1 polymer ?
#
loop_
_entity_poly.entity_id
_entity_poly.type
_entity_poly.pdbx_seq_one_letter_code
_entity_poly.pdbx_strand_id
1 'polypeptide(L)'
;MIVTYVDEVRADGLHRNGVLRITIACTGVAAAHFPLCLHVKSRHLGDAHRYPTEIPSSLCFQRLNMFRRTLIAVSLALLLASNTIADEGQPSHLRNETLIVARIGDSNAFTAYSKHSGKWSTHAFAEGATVVPVMGETLAAFKVSGESVTELVAVDKNGAWKTQKLPKPGSRTCTPVIGTDVAAFSIDGTVYGFSGLTGSWDTAPLSGPPQVAEDFAMVLSDDHICVFSGFTGSWAKSPALTVSK
;
A
#
# COMPACT_ATOMS: atom_id res chain seq x y z
N MET A 1 18.93 66.31 14.52
CA MET A 1 19.24 65.17 15.41
C MET A 1 19.75 64.04 14.53
N ILE A 2 21.05 63.78 14.66
CA ILE A 2 21.79 62.70 14.02
C ILE A 2 21.57 61.44 14.87
N VAL A 3 21.14 60.33 14.25
CA VAL A 3 21.52 58.98 14.69
C VAL A 3 21.66 58.11 13.44
N THR A 4 22.90 57.74 13.18
CA THR A 4 23.38 56.69 12.30
C THR A 4 23.08 55.32 12.90
N TYR A 5 22.55 54.37 12.11
CA TYR A 5 22.75 52.95 12.40
C TYR A 5 23.25 52.27 11.13
N VAL A 6 24.56 52.05 11.14
CA VAL A 6 25.27 51.09 10.28
C VAL A 6 25.33 49.80 11.08
N ASP A 7 24.91 48.69 10.49
CA ASP A 7 25.58 47.43 10.76
C ASP A 7 25.78 46.68 9.44
N GLU A 8 27.04 46.38 9.18
CA GLU A 8 27.56 45.70 8.00
C GLU A 8 27.46 44.18 8.21
N VAL A 9 26.97 43.43 7.23
CA VAL A 9 27.60 42.14 6.87
C VAL A 9 27.57 41.99 5.36
N ARG A 10 28.77 41.87 4.79
CA ARG A 10 29.09 41.69 3.37
C ARG A 10 28.79 40.28 2.86
N ALA A 11 28.68 40.25 1.52
CA ALA A 11 29.03 39.21 0.55
C ALA A 11 27.87 38.30 0.08
N ASP A 12 27.41 38.51 -1.15
CA ASP A 12 27.79 37.61 -2.25
C ASP A 12 27.33 38.14 -3.62
N GLY A 13 28.22 38.00 -4.60
CA GLY A 13 28.08 38.55 -5.94
C GLY A 13 27.40 37.63 -6.97
N LEU A 14 27.14 38.25 -8.12
CA LEU A 14 27.12 37.71 -9.50
C LEU A 14 26.56 36.30 -9.74
N HIS A 15 25.28 36.28 -10.11
CA HIS A 15 24.74 35.63 -11.30
C HIS A 15 25.59 34.49 -11.92
N ARG A 16 25.25 33.22 -11.63
CA ARG A 16 25.54 32.09 -12.53
C ARG A 16 24.43 31.03 -12.49
N ASN A 17 23.98 30.71 -13.71
CA ASN A 17 23.16 29.58 -14.13
C ASN A 17 23.19 28.38 -13.18
N GLY A 18 22.01 28.03 -12.65
CA GLY A 18 21.80 26.82 -11.86
C GLY A 18 22.06 25.57 -12.69
N VAL A 19 23.30 25.09 -12.66
CA VAL A 19 23.67 23.74 -13.07
C VAL A 19 23.03 22.77 -12.08
N LEU A 20 22.06 21.99 -12.55
CA LEU A 20 21.53 20.81 -11.87
C LEU A 20 22.68 19.85 -11.54
N ARG A 21 23.09 19.77 -10.26
CA ARG A 21 23.97 18.70 -9.77
C ARG A 21 23.09 17.56 -9.24
N ILE A 22 22.90 16.53 -10.05
CA ILE A 22 22.35 15.26 -9.60
C ILE A 22 23.54 14.38 -9.24
N THR A 23 23.70 14.07 -7.95
CA THR A 23 24.64 13.04 -7.49
C THR A 23 23.98 11.69 -7.71
N ILE A 24 24.36 10.96 -8.77
CA ILE A 24 23.96 9.57 -8.98
C ILE A 24 24.99 8.68 -8.28
N ALA A 25 24.60 8.08 -7.17
CA ALA A 25 25.34 6.96 -6.59
C ALA A 25 25.26 5.80 -7.58
N CYS A 26 26.40 5.46 -8.19
CA CYS A 26 26.49 4.42 -9.19
C CYS A 26 26.21 3.04 -8.56
N THR A 27 24.98 2.56 -8.74
CA THR A 27 24.67 1.13 -8.70
C THR A 27 23.96 0.77 -10.01
N GLY A 28 24.75 0.22 -10.94
CA GLY A 28 24.31 -0.78 -11.93
C GLY A 28 23.24 -0.41 -12.96
N VAL A 29 23.71 0.04 -14.14
CA VAL A 29 23.20 -0.25 -15.50
C VAL A 29 21.77 0.20 -15.85
N ALA A 30 21.66 1.40 -16.41
CA ALA A 30 20.62 1.73 -17.38
C ALA A 30 21.19 1.61 -18.80
N ALA A 31 20.62 0.74 -19.63
CA ALA A 31 20.92 0.67 -21.05
C ALA A 31 20.21 1.81 -21.78
N ALA A 32 20.94 2.90 -22.07
CA ALA A 32 20.50 3.93 -22.99
C ALA A 32 21.09 3.63 -24.37
N HIS A 33 20.20 3.40 -25.35
CA HIS A 33 20.54 3.07 -26.73
C HIS A 33 20.90 4.37 -27.48
N PHE A 34 22.19 4.62 -27.70
CA PHE A 34 22.67 5.66 -28.64
C PHE A 34 23.51 4.98 -29.73
N PRO A 35 23.20 5.17 -31.03
CA PRO A 35 23.96 4.54 -32.10
C PRO A 35 25.17 5.39 -32.50
N LEU A 36 26.28 4.70 -32.83
CA LEU A 36 27.32 5.09 -33.80
C LEU A 36 28.26 6.25 -33.37
N CYS A 37 29.61 6.18 -33.36
CA CYS A 37 30.60 5.30 -33.98
C CYS A 37 31.91 5.37 -33.15
N LEU A 38 32.47 4.23 -32.75
CA LEU A 38 33.88 4.16 -32.31
C LEU A 38 34.67 3.38 -33.36
N HIS A 39 35.47 4.12 -34.13
CA HIS A 39 36.38 3.64 -35.13
C HIS A 39 37.58 2.96 -34.45
N VAL A 40 37.57 1.63 -34.34
CA VAL A 40 38.74 0.87 -33.88
C VAL A 40 39.51 0.37 -35.09
N LYS A 41 40.69 0.96 -35.30
CA LYS A 41 41.64 0.62 -36.35
C LYS A 41 42.33 -0.70 -36.00
N SER A 42 42.10 -1.73 -36.80
CA SER A 42 42.79 -3.03 -36.72
C SER A 42 44.29 -2.84 -36.96
N ARG A 43 45.12 -3.28 -36.00
CA ARG A 43 46.55 -3.53 -36.23
C ARG A 43 46.94 -4.87 -35.61
N HIS A 44 47.26 -5.80 -36.50
CA HIS A 44 48.06 -7.01 -36.37
C HIS A 44 48.64 -7.34 -34.99
N LEU A 45 48.11 -8.41 -34.37
CA LEU A 45 48.89 -9.29 -33.49
C LEU A 45 49.53 -10.37 -34.38
N GLY A 46 50.76 -10.11 -34.81
CA GLY A 46 51.67 -11.13 -35.33
C GLY A 46 52.70 -11.49 -34.26
N ASP A 47 53.04 -12.77 -34.24
CA ASP A 47 54.10 -13.43 -33.46
C ASP A 47 53.85 -13.74 -31.97
N ALA A 48 53.37 -14.97 -31.74
CA ALA A 48 53.84 -15.78 -30.62
C ALA A 48 54.25 -17.17 -31.15
N HIS A 49 55.49 -17.51 -30.83
CA HIS A 49 56.29 -18.62 -31.31
C HIS A 49 55.66 -20.01 -31.05
N ARG A 50 55.79 -20.91 -32.04
CA ARG A 50 55.54 -22.36 -31.91
C ARG A 50 56.51 -23.03 -30.92
N TYR A 51 55.99 -23.94 -30.09
CA TYR A 51 56.70 -25.11 -29.56
C TYR A 51 55.86 -26.39 -29.86
N PRO A 52 56.49 -27.56 -30.06
CA PRO A 52 55.85 -28.71 -30.67
C PRO A 52 55.17 -29.67 -29.65
N THR A 53 54.09 -30.28 -30.13
CA THR A 53 53.53 -31.63 -29.91
C THR A 53 54.33 -32.53 -28.93
N GLU A 54 53.78 -33.23 -27.93
CA GLU A 54 52.58 -34.08 -27.86
C GLU A 54 52.18 -34.32 -26.38
N ILE A 55 50.89 -34.48 -26.06
CA ILE A 55 50.44 -35.02 -24.75
C ILE A 55 49.55 -36.25 -25.02
N PRO A 56 49.83 -37.44 -24.44
CA PRO A 56 49.03 -38.63 -24.65
C PRO A 56 47.61 -38.48 -24.09
N SER A 57 46.64 -38.62 -24.98
CA SER A 57 45.22 -38.63 -24.75
C SER A 57 44.76 -39.95 -24.11
N SER A 58 45.00 -40.16 -22.81
CA SER A 58 44.23 -41.20 -22.09
C SER A 58 44.10 -41.04 -20.57
N LEU A 59 44.90 -40.20 -19.90
CA LEU A 59 44.87 -40.11 -18.42
C LEU A 59 44.29 -38.80 -17.85
N CYS A 60 43.98 -37.81 -18.68
CA CYS A 60 43.37 -36.55 -18.22
C CYS A 60 41.83 -36.64 -18.05
N PHE A 61 41.19 -37.68 -18.62
CA PHE A 61 39.73 -37.74 -18.71
C PHE A 61 39.04 -38.15 -17.40
N GLN A 62 39.73 -38.81 -16.47
CA GLN A 62 39.14 -39.27 -15.21
C GLN A 62 39.27 -38.25 -14.06
N ARG A 63 40.30 -37.40 -14.06
CA ARG A 63 40.52 -36.43 -12.96
C ARG A 63 39.74 -35.13 -13.12
N LEU A 64 39.50 -34.69 -14.37
CA LEU A 64 38.68 -33.50 -14.65
C LEU A 64 37.19 -33.72 -14.38
N ASN A 65 36.67 -34.93 -14.62
CA ASN A 65 35.25 -35.25 -14.39
C ASN A 65 34.88 -35.28 -12.90
N MET A 66 35.83 -35.60 -12.02
CA MET A 66 35.60 -35.58 -10.58
C MET A 66 35.56 -34.13 -10.08
N PHE A 67 36.53 -33.28 -10.42
CA PHE A 67 36.55 -31.87 -10.04
C PHE A 67 35.36 -31.06 -10.61
N ARG A 68 34.92 -31.35 -11.84
CA ARG A 68 33.78 -30.65 -12.47
C ARG A 68 32.45 -31.04 -11.80
N ARG A 69 32.30 -32.28 -11.36
CA ARG A 69 31.12 -32.74 -10.59
C ARG A 69 31.10 -32.16 -9.17
N THR A 70 32.26 -32.04 -8.52
CA THR A 70 32.35 -31.42 -7.18
C THR A 70 32.10 -29.91 -7.25
N LEU A 71 32.62 -29.19 -8.25
CA LEU A 71 32.33 -27.76 -8.42
C LEU A 71 30.87 -27.48 -8.77
N ILE A 72 30.24 -28.27 -9.65
CA ILE A 72 28.81 -28.12 -9.97
C ILE A 72 27.94 -28.44 -8.75
N ALA A 73 28.28 -29.47 -7.96
CA ALA A 73 27.54 -29.80 -6.74
C ALA A 73 27.71 -28.73 -5.65
N VAL A 74 28.89 -28.13 -5.50
CA VAL A 74 29.14 -27.02 -4.57
C VAL A 74 28.44 -25.74 -5.03
N SER A 75 28.44 -25.42 -6.33
CA SER A 75 27.69 -24.29 -6.89
C SER A 75 26.17 -24.50 -6.78
N LEU A 76 25.66 -25.72 -7.01
CA LEU A 76 24.24 -26.03 -6.84
C LEU A 76 23.85 -26.04 -5.37
N ALA A 77 24.72 -26.48 -4.45
CA ALA A 77 24.49 -26.37 -3.00
C ALA A 77 24.55 -24.92 -2.50
N LEU A 78 25.43 -24.07 -3.04
CA LEU A 78 25.45 -22.62 -2.76
C LEU A 78 24.24 -21.89 -3.38
N LEU A 79 23.77 -22.30 -4.57
CA LEU A 79 22.55 -21.78 -5.20
C LEU A 79 21.27 -22.26 -4.48
N LEU A 80 21.25 -23.49 -3.95
CA LEU A 80 20.14 -24.02 -3.16
C LEU A 80 20.15 -23.49 -1.73
N ALA A 81 21.33 -23.21 -1.14
CA ALA A 81 21.44 -22.55 0.17
C ALA A 81 21.13 -21.03 0.11
N SER A 82 21.21 -20.40 -1.06
CA SER A 82 20.81 -18.98 -1.23
C SER A 82 19.30 -18.77 -1.34
N ASN A 83 18.52 -19.84 -1.57
CA ASN A 83 17.08 -19.74 -1.80
C ASN A 83 16.22 -20.15 -0.60
N THR A 84 16.82 -20.38 0.56
CA THR A 84 16.10 -20.46 1.82
C THR A 84 16.42 -19.24 2.66
N ILE A 85 16.12 -18.05 2.12
CA ILE A 85 15.56 -17.03 3.00
C ILE A 85 14.18 -17.60 3.33
N ALA A 86 14.05 -18.22 4.49
CA ALA A 86 12.75 -18.34 5.11
C ALA A 86 12.14 -16.93 5.05
N ASP A 87 11.00 -16.78 4.38
CA ASP A 87 10.19 -15.56 4.40
C ASP A 87 9.69 -15.40 5.84
N GLU A 88 10.59 -15.02 6.74
CA GLU A 88 10.28 -14.70 8.12
C GLU A 88 9.58 -13.34 8.11
N GLY A 89 8.25 -13.42 8.00
CA GLY A 89 7.33 -12.58 8.75
C GLY A 89 7.32 -11.11 8.38
N GLN A 90 7.10 -10.76 7.10
CA GLN A 90 6.74 -9.38 6.78
C GLN A 90 5.41 -9.04 7.49
N PRO A 91 5.32 -7.91 8.23
CA PRO A 91 4.10 -7.56 8.95
C PRO A 91 2.89 -7.49 8.02
N SER A 92 1.82 -8.20 8.39
CA SER A 92 0.57 -8.15 7.64
C SER A 92 0.00 -6.73 7.67
N HIS A 93 -0.13 -6.13 6.50
CA HIS A 93 -0.69 -4.80 6.34
C HIS A 93 -1.54 -4.75 5.08
N LEU A 94 -2.53 -3.87 5.09
CA LEU A 94 -3.26 -3.46 3.91
C LEU A 94 -2.89 -2.01 3.59
N ARG A 95 -2.97 -1.65 2.31
CA ARG A 95 -2.76 -0.26 1.88
C ARG A 95 -3.73 0.07 0.76
N ASN A 96 -4.15 1.32 0.72
CA ASN A 96 -4.89 1.91 -0.39
C ASN A 96 -4.17 3.18 -0.83
N GLU A 97 -4.83 4.12 -1.49
CA GLU A 97 -4.21 5.35 -1.98
C GLU A 97 -3.75 6.26 -0.83
N THR A 98 -4.53 6.35 0.25
CA THR A 98 -4.33 7.36 1.30
C THR A 98 -3.77 6.79 2.61
N LEU A 99 -3.88 5.49 2.83
CA LEU A 99 -3.64 4.81 4.10
C LEU A 99 -2.75 3.56 3.96
N ILE A 100 -2.06 3.24 5.06
CA ILE A 100 -1.55 1.90 5.36
C ILE A 100 -2.14 1.50 6.70
N VAL A 101 -2.76 0.32 6.79
CA VAL A 101 -3.37 -0.22 8.01
C VAL A 101 -2.70 -1.54 8.35
N ALA A 102 -2.23 -1.68 9.60
CA ALA A 102 -1.56 -2.89 10.07
C ALA A 102 -2.06 -3.29 11.45
N ARG A 103 -2.04 -4.60 11.74
CA ARG A 103 -2.30 -5.13 13.07
C ARG A 103 -1.07 -4.96 13.96
N ILE A 104 -1.27 -4.63 15.23
CA ILE A 104 -0.17 -4.46 16.20
C ILE A 104 0.08 -5.79 16.91
N GLY A 105 1.10 -6.52 16.48
CA GLY A 105 1.44 -7.85 17.03
C GLY A 105 0.22 -8.78 17.04
N ASP A 106 0.06 -9.53 18.13
CA ASP A 106 -1.09 -10.43 18.33
C ASP A 106 -2.29 -9.76 19.01
N SER A 107 -2.22 -8.44 19.25
CA SER A 107 -3.29 -7.71 19.93
C SER A 107 -4.51 -7.51 19.02
N ASN A 108 -5.64 -7.10 19.61
CA ASN A 108 -6.80 -6.59 18.87
C ASN A 108 -6.68 -5.09 18.55
N ALA A 109 -5.45 -4.55 18.49
CA ALA A 109 -5.20 -3.18 18.08
C ALA A 109 -4.66 -3.10 16.65
N PHE A 110 -5.07 -2.04 15.96
CA PHE A 110 -4.62 -1.72 14.62
C PHE A 110 -4.04 -0.31 14.61
N THR A 111 -3.04 -0.11 13.75
CA THR A 111 -2.45 1.19 13.48
C THR A 111 -2.70 1.59 12.03
N ALA A 112 -2.93 2.88 11.80
CA ALA A 112 -3.12 3.47 10.50
C ALA A 112 -2.10 4.58 10.28
N TYR A 113 -1.39 4.53 9.16
CA TYR A 113 -0.55 5.62 8.67
C TYR A 113 -1.30 6.42 7.62
N SER A 114 -1.41 7.72 7.81
CA SER A 114 -1.87 8.63 6.76
C SER A 114 -0.71 9.02 5.87
N LYS A 115 -0.80 8.68 4.57
CA LYS A 115 0.20 9.11 3.58
C LYS A 115 0.20 10.61 3.34
N HIS A 116 -0.92 11.29 3.65
CA HIS A 116 -1.02 12.74 3.52
C HIS A 116 -0.30 13.47 4.66
N SER A 117 -0.58 13.09 5.92
CA SER A 117 0.01 13.79 7.07
C SER A 117 1.35 13.22 7.54
N GLY A 118 1.70 12.01 7.09
CA GLY A 118 2.91 11.31 7.51
C GLY A 118 2.86 10.79 8.95
N LYS A 119 1.66 10.62 9.53
CA LYS A 119 1.47 10.28 10.94
C LYS A 119 0.79 8.93 11.11
N TRP A 120 1.20 8.24 12.19
CA TRP A 120 0.53 7.04 12.70
C TRP A 120 -0.54 7.41 13.72
N SER A 121 -1.61 6.63 13.73
CA SER A 121 -2.65 6.64 14.75
C SER A 121 -3.03 5.19 15.06
N THR A 122 -3.60 4.94 16.25
CA THR A 122 -3.89 3.57 16.71
C THR A 122 -5.27 3.49 17.33
N HIS A 123 -5.93 2.36 17.14
CA HIS A 123 -7.19 2.02 17.78
C HIS A 123 -7.17 0.57 18.26
N ALA A 124 -7.62 0.36 19.49
CA ALA A 124 -7.79 -0.96 20.09
C ALA A 124 -9.26 -1.34 20.04
N PHE A 125 -9.56 -2.51 19.48
CA PHE A 125 -10.89 -3.10 19.50
C PHE A 125 -11.09 -3.90 20.79
N ALA A 126 -12.36 -4.16 21.14
CA ALA A 126 -12.71 -4.99 22.28
C ALA A 126 -12.00 -6.37 22.27
N GLU A 127 -11.63 -6.85 23.45
CA GLU A 127 -11.09 -8.19 23.63
C GLU A 127 -12.11 -9.26 23.20
N GLY A 128 -11.63 -10.36 22.64
CA GLY A 128 -12.49 -11.44 22.12
C GLY A 128 -13.16 -11.15 20.77
N ALA A 129 -13.13 -9.91 20.28
CA ALA A 129 -13.59 -9.60 18.92
C ALA A 129 -12.60 -10.12 17.87
N THR A 130 -13.10 -10.75 16.81
CA THR A 130 -12.34 -11.01 15.59
C THR A 130 -12.55 -9.84 14.65
N VAL A 131 -11.45 -9.17 14.27
CA VAL A 131 -11.47 -7.94 13.49
C VAL A 131 -10.68 -8.12 12.20
N VAL A 132 -11.31 -7.78 11.07
CA VAL A 132 -10.69 -7.85 9.75
C VAL A 132 -10.87 -6.49 9.05
N PRO A 133 -9.78 -5.78 8.70
CA PRO A 133 -9.88 -4.56 7.93
C PRO A 133 -10.34 -4.85 6.50
N VAL A 134 -11.19 -3.98 5.97
CA VAL A 134 -11.68 -3.97 4.59
C VAL A 134 -11.41 -2.56 4.04
N MET A 135 -10.67 -2.48 2.93
CA MET A 135 -10.15 -1.22 2.40
C MET A 135 -11.00 -0.73 1.22
N GLY A 136 -11.35 0.57 1.24
CA GLY A 136 -11.68 1.34 0.03
C GLY A 136 -10.43 2.06 -0.48
N GLU A 137 -10.55 3.02 -1.39
CA GLU A 137 -9.41 3.83 -1.85
C GLU A 137 -9.01 4.90 -0.84
N THR A 138 -10.01 5.52 -0.19
CA THR A 138 -9.77 6.63 0.75
C THR A 138 -10.04 6.28 2.20
N LEU A 139 -10.51 5.07 2.50
CA LEU A 139 -10.84 4.64 3.86
C LEU A 139 -10.48 3.18 4.15
N ALA A 140 -10.50 2.86 5.43
CA ALA A 140 -10.60 1.49 5.92
C ALA A 140 -11.82 1.39 6.84
N ALA A 141 -12.63 0.36 6.69
CA ALA A 141 -13.63 -0.01 7.70
C ALA A 141 -13.38 -1.46 8.14
N PHE A 142 -14.03 -1.88 9.22
CA PHE A 142 -13.68 -3.14 9.87
C PHE A 142 -14.87 -4.07 9.92
N LYS A 143 -14.70 -5.29 9.41
CA LYS A 143 -15.56 -6.40 9.76
C LYS A 143 -15.25 -6.78 11.20
N VAL A 144 -16.28 -6.79 12.04
CA VAL A 144 -16.16 -7.16 13.46
C VAL A 144 -17.07 -8.36 13.74
N SER A 145 -16.55 -9.36 14.43
CA SER A 145 -17.31 -10.53 14.89
C SER A 145 -17.00 -10.84 16.35
N GLY A 146 -17.99 -11.25 17.14
CA GLY A 146 -17.83 -11.55 18.56
C GLY A 146 -19.15 -11.99 19.20
N GLU A 147 -19.22 -11.97 20.53
CA GLU A 147 -20.47 -12.26 21.26
C GLU A 147 -21.56 -11.23 20.96
N SER A 148 -21.16 -9.95 20.89
CA SER A 148 -22.00 -8.85 20.43
C SER A 148 -21.14 -7.71 19.88
N VAL A 149 -21.57 -7.10 18.78
CA VAL A 149 -20.92 -5.90 18.24
C VAL A 149 -21.60 -4.68 18.85
N THR A 150 -20.83 -3.79 19.48
CA THR A 150 -21.35 -2.60 20.17
C THR A 150 -20.97 -1.30 19.48
N GLU A 151 -20.04 -1.36 18.54
CA GLU A 151 -19.56 -0.20 17.79
C GLU A 151 -19.05 -0.60 16.41
N LEU A 152 -19.13 0.36 15.49
CA LEU A 152 -18.51 0.30 14.17
C LEU A 152 -17.33 1.25 14.16
N VAL A 153 -16.26 0.85 13.49
CA VAL A 153 -15.04 1.64 13.42
C VAL A 153 -14.65 1.78 11.96
N ALA A 154 -14.18 2.97 11.60
CA ALA A 154 -13.59 3.26 10.30
C ALA A 154 -12.46 4.29 10.44
N VAL A 155 -11.61 4.37 9.42
CA VAL A 155 -10.51 5.33 9.32
C VAL A 155 -10.70 6.13 8.04
N ASP A 156 -10.68 7.45 8.16
CA ASP A 156 -10.78 8.36 7.00
C ASP A 156 -9.44 8.53 6.27
N LYS A 157 -9.44 9.25 5.15
CA LYS A 157 -8.24 9.49 4.32
C LYS A 157 -7.10 10.20 5.05
N ASN A 158 -7.39 10.86 6.17
CA ASN A 158 -6.41 11.57 6.99
C ASN A 158 -5.83 10.67 8.09
N GLY A 159 -6.21 9.39 8.13
CA GLY A 159 -5.80 8.45 9.17
C GLY A 159 -6.52 8.67 10.49
N ALA A 160 -7.66 9.38 10.51
CA ALA A 160 -8.42 9.59 11.73
C ALA A 160 -9.41 8.44 11.96
N TRP A 161 -9.32 7.83 13.14
CA TRP A 161 -10.24 6.78 13.59
C TRP A 161 -11.57 7.39 14.02
N LYS A 162 -12.66 6.83 13.52
CA LYS A 162 -14.03 7.29 13.76
C LYS A 162 -14.87 6.11 14.22
N THR A 163 -15.49 6.25 15.38
CA THR A 163 -16.29 5.21 16.01
C THR A 163 -17.76 5.61 16.03
N GLN A 164 -18.63 4.71 15.57
CA GLN A 164 -20.08 4.82 15.67
C GLN A 164 -20.58 3.79 16.68
N LYS A 165 -21.05 4.25 17.83
CA LYS A 165 -21.66 3.38 18.84
C LYS A 165 -23.03 2.89 18.34
N LEU A 166 -23.31 1.61 18.55
CA LEU A 166 -24.60 1.03 18.25
C LEU A 166 -25.55 1.27 19.44
N PRO A 167 -26.82 1.65 19.20
CA PRO A 167 -27.78 1.90 20.28
C PRO A 167 -28.06 0.67 21.14
N LYS A 168 -27.93 -0.52 20.54
CA LYS A 168 -28.06 -1.83 21.19
C LYS A 168 -26.92 -2.71 20.68
N PRO A 169 -26.47 -3.70 21.47
CA PRO A 169 -25.56 -4.71 20.97
C PRO A 169 -26.18 -5.38 19.74
N GLY A 170 -25.54 -5.23 18.59
CA GLY A 170 -26.03 -5.72 17.31
C GLY A 170 -25.74 -7.20 17.09
N SER A 171 -25.94 -7.63 15.85
CA SER A 171 -25.60 -8.97 15.37
C SER A 171 -24.17 -9.40 15.74
N ARG A 172 -23.96 -10.72 15.92
CA ARG A 172 -22.64 -11.31 16.24
C ARG A 172 -21.54 -11.00 15.23
N THR A 173 -21.92 -10.65 14.00
CA THR A 173 -21.01 -10.25 12.94
C THR A 173 -21.59 -9.05 12.20
N CYS A 174 -20.77 -8.01 12.03
CA CYS A 174 -21.05 -6.86 11.19
C CYS A 174 -19.98 -6.80 10.10
N THR A 175 -20.40 -6.88 8.83
CA THR A 175 -19.49 -6.82 7.68
C THR A 175 -19.84 -5.59 6.86
N PRO A 176 -18.88 -4.67 6.60
CA PRO A 176 -19.14 -3.54 5.72
C PRO A 176 -19.21 -3.99 4.26
N VAL A 177 -20.04 -3.28 3.50
CA VAL A 177 -19.92 -3.20 2.04
C VAL A 177 -19.13 -1.93 1.72
N ILE A 178 -18.08 -2.05 0.92
CA ILE A 178 -17.10 -0.98 0.70
C ILE A 178 -17.11 -0.56 -0.77
N GLY A 179 -17.17 0.74 -1.00
CA GLY A 179 -16.88 1.40 -2.27
C GLY A 179 -15.50 2.06 -2.23
N THR A 180 -15.24 2.94 -3.19
CA THR A 180 -14.01 3.76 -3.26
C THR A 180 -13.89 4.66 -2.02
N ASP A 181 -14.97 5.40 -1.73
CA ASP A 181 -14.99 6.48 -0.74
C ASP A 181 -16.05 6.29 0.36
N VAL A 182 -16.79 5.19 0.30
CA VAL A 182 -17.91 4.92 1.20
C VAL A 182 -17.82 3.53 1.81
N ALA A 183 -18.14 3.42 3.09
CA ALA A 183 -18.48 2.16 3.73
C ALA A 183 -19.94 2.19 4.17
N ALA A 184 -20.66 1.09 3.96
CA ALA A 184 -22.02 0.92 4.45
C ALA A 184 -22.17 -0.36 5.27
N PHE A 185 -22.92 -0.27 6.37
CA PHE A 185 -23.29 -1.41 7.21
C PHE A 185 -24.81 -1.49 7.30
N SER A 186 -25.36 -2.70 7.39
CA SER A 186 -26.78 -2.94 7.68
C SER A 186 -26.90 -3.82 8.91
N ILE A 187 -27.56 -3.30 9.95
CA ILE A 187 -27.68 -3.96 11.26
C ILE A 187 -29.11 -3.72 11.74
N ASP A 188 -29.86 -4.79 11.95
CA ASP A 188 -31.19 -4.78 12.58
C ASP A 188 -32.16 -3.71 12.02
N GLY A 189 -32.22 -3.59 10.69
CA GLY A 189 -33.11 -2.63 9.99
C GLY A 189 -32.63 -1.18 10.02
N THR A 190 -31.38 -0.95 10.38
CA THR A 190 -30.71 0.35 10.33
C THR A 190 -29.47 0.26 9.44
N VAL A 191 -29.29 1.25 8.58
CA VAL A 191 -28.07 1.39 7.78
C VAL A 191 -27.19 2.51 8.30
N TYR A 192 -25.88 2.25 8.30
CA TYR A 192 -24.85 3.18 8.71
C TYR A 192 -23.95 3.44 7.52
N GLY A 193 -23.77 4.70 7.16
CA GLY A 193 -22.86 5.14 6.12
C GLY A 193 -21.67 5.85 6.73
N PHE A 194 -20.46 5.58 6.23
CA PHE A 194 -19.24 6.30 6.56
C PHE A 194 -18.60 6.85 5.30
N SER A 195 -18.21 8.12 5.34
CA SER A 195 -17.44 8.76 4.27
C SER A 195 -15.96 8.76 4.60
N GLY A 196 -15.14 8.16 3.72
CA GLY A 196 -13.69 8.25 3.77
C GLY A 196 -13.15 9.65 3.48
N LEU A 197 -13.93 10.47 2.75
CA LEU A 197 -13.54 11.81 2.35
C LEU A 197 -13.74 12.84 3.46
N THR A 198 -14.84 12.75 4.20
CA THR A 198 -15.21 13.72 5.25
C THR A 198 -14.93 13.19 6.66
N GLY A 199 -14.80 11.86 6.83
CA GLY A 199 -14.66 11.22 8.13
C GLY A 199 -15.94 11.26 8.97
N SER A 200 -17.10 11.44 8.32
CA SER A 200 -18.40 11.53 8.96
C SER A 200 -19.17 10.22 8.85
N TRP A 201 -19.91 9.93 9.93
CA TRP A 201 -20.94 8.90 9.96
C TRP A 201 -22.31 9.53 9.77
N ASP A 202 -23.20 8.81 9.11
CA ASP A 202 -24.63 9.09 9.16
C ASP A 202 -25.45 7.79 9.15
N THR A 203 -26.66 7.86 9.69
CA THR A 203 -27.48 6.67 9.96
C THR A 203 -28.92 6.88 9.47
N ALA A 204 -29.51 5.85 8.89
CA ALA A 204 -30.91 5.88 8.46
C ALA A 204 -31.66 4.59 8.84
N PRO A 205 -32.93 4.68 9.29
CA PRO A 205 -33.76 3.52 9.62
C PRO A 205 -34.30 2.87 8.34
N LEU A 206 -33.45 2.14 7.63
CA LEU A 206 -33.77 1.51 6.35
C LEU A 206 -33.55 0.01 6.43
N SER A 207 -34.55 -0.74 5.98
CA SER A 207 -34.47 -2.19 5.86
C SER A 207 -34.03 -2.57 4.46
N GLY A 208 -32.91 -3.27 4.36
CA GLY A 208 -32.36 -3.75 3.09
C GLY A 208 -30.84 -3.72 3.07
N PRO A 209 -30.22 -4.52 2.19
CA PRO A 209 -28.78 -4.45 1.98
C PRO A 209 -28.43 -3.17 1.21
N PRO A 210 -27.44 -2.38 1.65
CA PRO A 210 -26.96 -1.25 0.88
C PRO A 210 -26.27 -1.74 -0.40
N GLN A 211 -26.68 -1.16 -1.53
CA GLN A 211 -25.97 -1.24 -2.80
C GLN A 211 -24.90 -0.16 -2.81
N VAL A 212 -23.63 -0.55 -2.82
CA VAL A 212 -22.51 0.40 -2.74
C VAL A 212 -21.86 0.52 -4.11
N ALA A 213 -21.73 1.75 -4.58
CA ALA A 213 -20.94 2.14 -5.74
C ALA A 213 -19.64 2.82 -5.27
N GLU A 214 -18.90 3.45 -6.18
CA GLU A 214 -17.61 4.07 -5.86
C GLU A 214 -17.74 5.13 -4.75
N ASP A 215 -18.63 6.10 -4.94
CA ASP A 215 -18.73 7.33 -4.14
C ASP A 215 -20.06 7.46 -3.38
N PHE A 216 -20.95 6.48 -3.47
CA PHE A 216 -22.21 6.47 -2.74
C PHE A 216 -22.65 5.06 -2.31
N ALA A 217 -23.51 5.02 -1.30
CA ALA A 217 -24.30 3.83 -0.96
C ALA A 217 -25.78 4.14 -1.15
N MET A 218 -26.55 3.16 -1.60
CA MET A 218 -27.96 3.31 -1.91
C MET A 218 -28.76 2.19 -1.28
N VAL A 219 -29.94 2.52 -0.76
CA VAL A 219 -30.94 1.55 -0.30
C VAL A 219 -32.25 1.86 -1.02
N LEU A 220 -32.82 0.83 -1.64
CA LEU A 220 -34.11 0.90 -2.30
C LEU A 220 -35.20 0.53 -1.28
N SER A 221 -36.17 1.41 -1.12
CA SER A 221 -37.41 1.17 -0.39
C SER A 221 -38.57 1.06 -1.37
N ASP A 222 -39.75 0.69 -0.88
CA ASP A 222 -40.95 0.49 -1.72
C ASP A 222 -41.36 1.75 -2.48
N ASP A 223 -41.25 2.94 -1.87
CA ASP A 223 -41.73 4.20 -2.44
C ASP A 223 -40.66 5.30 -2.50
N HIS A 224 -39.40 5.00 -2.17
CA HIS A 224 -38.34 6.00 -2.20
C HIS A 224 -36.96 5.36 -2.31
N ILE A 225 -35.98 6.17 -2.72
CA ILE A 225 -34.57 5.80 -2.73
C ILE A 225 -33.87 6.62 -1.66
N CYS A 226 -33.01 5.97 -0.89
CA CYS A 226 -32.11 6.62 0.05
C CYS A 226 -30.67 6.47 -0.43
N VAL A 227 -29.93 7.56 -0.45
CA VAL A 227 -28.54 7.61 -0.91
C VAL A 227 -27.66 8.25 0.15
N PHE A 228 -26.60 7.57 0.55
CA PHE A 228 -25.49 8.14 1.31
C PHE A 228 -24.44 8.63 0.35
N SER A 229 -24.09 9.91 0.41
CA SER A 229 -23.02 10.48 -0.42
C SER A 229 -21.69 10.43 0.31
N GLY A 230 -20.65 9.90 -0.34
CA GLY A 230 -19.27 9.97 0.14
C GLY A 230 -18.74 11.41 0.20
N PHE A 231 -19.26 12.34 -0.61
CA PHE A 231 -18.80 13.73 -0.60
C PHE A 231 -19.37 14.56 0.55
N THR A 232 -20.61 14.29 0.97
CA THR A 232 -21.24 15.00 2.09
C THR A 232 -21.11 14.25 3.41
N GLY A 233 -21.01 12.91 3.35
CA GLY A 233 -21.07 12.05 4.53
C GLY A 233 -22.47 12.00 5.16
N SER A 234 -23.53 12.12 4.35
CA SER A 234 -24.90 12.12 4.84
C SER A 234 -25.85 11.35 3.93
N TRP A 235 -26.90 10.77 4.52
CA TRP A 235 -28.03 10.18 3.83
C TRP A 235 -28.99 11.26 3.34
N ALA A 236 -29.49 11.08 2.13
CA ALA A 236 -30.58 11.85 1.55
C ALA A 236 -31.65 10.91 1.02
N LYS A 237 -32.91 11.31 1.18
CA LYS A 237 -34.07 10.56 0.72
C LYS A 237 -34.70 11.27 -0.48
N SER A 238 -35.05 10.50 -1.52
CA SER A 238 -35.82 11.02 -2.64
C SER A 238 -37.25 11.38 -2.22
N PRO A 239 -37.96 12.21 -2.99
CA PRO A 239 -39.42 12.26 -2.95
C PRO A 239 -40.03 10.86 -3.17
N ALA A 240 -41.31 10.71 -2.83
CA ALA A 240 -42.05 9.47 -3.08
C ALA A 240 -42.10 9.19 -4.59
N LEU A 241 -41.76 7.96 -4.97
CA LEU A 241 -41.67 7.49 -6.34
C LEU A 241 -42.89 6.64 -6.67
N THR A 242 -43.34 6.75 -7.92
CA THR A 242 -44.37 5.83 -8.44
C THR A 242 -43.68 4.58 -8.97
N VAL A 243 -43.99 3.43 -8.39
CA VAL A 243 -43.48 2.14 -8.87
C VAL A 243 -44.37 1.68 -10.03
N SER A 244 -43.83 1.69 -11.26
CA SER A 244 -44.47 1.03 -12.38
C SER A 244 -44.39 -0.49 -12.17
N LYS A 245 -45.55 -1.14 -12.03
CA LYS A 245 -45.66 -2.61 -11.99
C LYS A 245 -45.42 -3.24 -13.36
#